data_AF-A0A535MV97-F1
#
_entry.id   AF-A0A535MV97-F1
#
_cell.length_a   1.000
_cell.length_b   1.000
_cell.length_c   1.000
_cell.angle_alpha   90.00
_cell.angle_beta   90.00
_cell.angle_gamma   90.00
#
_symmetry.space_group_name_H-M   'P 1'
#
loop_
_entity.id
_entity.type
_entity.pdbx_description
1 polymer ?
#
loop_
_entity_poly.entity_id
_entity_poly.type
_entity_poly.pdbx_seq_one_letter_code
_entity_poly.pdbx_strand_id
1 'polypeptide(L)' 'RLAEEVGELGRELNFQFGDKPRAAKDAAGSTADELGDVLFIVILLANYLGIDLASALTGTLKKYEGRSQT' A
#
# COMPACT_ATOMS: atom_id res chain seq x y z
N ARG A 1 -5.56 -10.11 -6.97
CA ARG A 1 -4.62 -10.03 -5.85
C ARG A 1 -3.91 -8.68 -5.79
N LEU A 2 -2.76 -8.35 -6.41
CA LEU A 2 -2.17 -7.00 -6.16
C LEU A 2 -3.13 -5.82 -6.44
N ALA A 3 -3.79 -5.80 -7.61
CA ALA A 3 -4.77 -4.78 -7.95
C ALA A 3 -6.05 -4.81 -7.08
N GLU A 4 -6.30 -5.95 -6.42
CA GLU A 4 -7.45 -6.18 -5.55
C GLU A 4 -7.17 -5.61 -4.16
N GLU A 5 -6.05 -5.97 -3.51
CA GLU A 5 -5.65 -5.42 -2.21
C GLU A 5 -5.45 -3.90 -2.27
N VAL A 6 -4.90 -3.37 -3.37
CA VAL A 6 -4.76 -1.92 -3.58
C VAL A 6 -6.14 -1.25 -3.71
N GLY A 7 -7.12 -1.95 -4.27
CA GLY A 7 -8.50 -1.47 -4.39
C GLY A 7 -9.24 -1.48 -3.05
N GLU A 8 -8.99 -2.48 -2.20
CA GLU A 8 -9.54 -2.57 -0.84
C GLU A 8 -8.94 -1.49 0.07
N LEU A 9 -7.62 -1.33 0.06
CA LEU A 9 -6.94 -0.21 0.72
C LEU A 9 -7.45 1.16 0.26
N GLY A 10 -7.58 1.36 -1.06
CA GLY A 10 -8.09 2.62 -1.61
C GLY A 10 -9.51 2.94 -1.17
N ARG A 11 -10.34 1.91 -0.97
CA ARG A 11 -11.70 2.06 -0.45
C ARG A 11 -11.70 2.45 1.02
N GLU A 12 -10.87 1.81 1.85
CA GLU A 12 -10.79 2.11 3.28
C GLU A 12 -10.22 3.53 3.52
N LEU A 13 -9.22 3.95 2.75
CA LEU A 13 -8.71 5.32 2.78
C LEU A 13 -9.79 6.36 2.40
N ASN A 14 -10.65 6.05 1.44
CA ASN A 14 -11.75 6.92 1.07
C ASN A 14 -12.80 7.03 2.19
N PHE A 15 -13.08 5.91 2.89
CA PHE A 15 -13.97 5.95 4.05
C PHE A 15 -13.41 6.78 5.22
N GLN A 16 -12.09 6.80 5.42
CA GLN A 16 -11.46 7.52 6.53
C GLN A 16 -11.16 8.99 6.22
N PHE A 17 -10.76 9.31 4.99
CA PHE A 17 -10.21 10.63 4.64
C PHE A 17 -10.93 11.29 3.45
N GLY A 18 -11.83 10.58 2.77
CA GLY A 18 -12.56 11.08 1.60
C GLY A 18 -13.95 11.63 1.91
N ASP A 19 -14.62 12.07 0.85
CA ASP A 19 -15.93 12.74 0.95
C ASP A 19 -17.11 11.77 1.14
N LYS A 20 -16.87 10.46 1.02
CA LYS A 20 -17.90 9.42 1.18
C LYS A 20 -17.75 8.70 2.52
N PRO A 21 -18.53 9.09 3.54
CA PRO A 21 -18.50 8.38 4.81
C PRO A 21 -19.04 6.96 4.65
N ARG A 22 -18.49 6.07 5.47
CA ARG A 22 -18.84 4.66 5.58
C ARG A 22 -20.33 4.51 5.89
N ALA A 23 -21.04 3.64 5.16
CA ALA A 23 -22.41 3.33 5.52
C ALA A 23 -22.42 2.46 6.79
N ALA A 24 -23.38 2.66 7.69
CA ALA A 24 -23.46 1.92 8.97
C ALA A 24 -23.61 0.39 8.83
N LYS A 25 -23.92 -0.09 7.62
CA LYS A 25 -24.05 -1.51 7.27
C LYS A 25 -22.73 -2.16 6.86
N ASP A 26 -21.69 -1.37 6.56
CA ASP A 26 -20.41 -1.89 6.09
C ASP A 26 -19.52 -2.19 7.31
N ALA A 27 -19.00 -3.42 7.40
CA ALA A 27 -18.15 -3.87 8.51
C ALA A 27 -16.83 -3.12 8.54
N ALA A 28 -16.46 -2.52 9.69
CA ALA A 28 -15.24 -1.70 9.82
C ALA A 28 -14.00 -2.49 9.37
N GLY A 29 -13.39 -2.03 8.29
CA GLY A 29 -12.11 -2.51 7.79
C GLY A 29 -11.00 -1.70 8.44
N SER A 30 -9.83 -2.30 8.60
CA SER A 30 -8.67 -1.66 9.21
C SER A 30 -7.72 -1.23 8.10
N THR A 31 -7.46 0.07 7.96
CA THR A 31 -6.43 0.57 7.04
C THR A 31 -5.07 -0.10 7.29
N ALA A 32 -4.78 -0.46 8.54
CA ALA A 32 -3.56 -1.15 8.89
C ALA A 32 -3.51 -2.58 8.32
N ASP A 33 -4.63 -3.28 8.30
CA ASP A 33 -4.73 -4.65 7.78
C ASP A 33 -4.57 -4.62 6.26
N GLU A 34 -5.28 -3.71 5.59
CA GLU A 34 -5.20 -3.51 4.13
C GLU A 34 -3.79 -3.08 3.67
N LEU A 35 -3.11 -2.23 4.45
CA LEU A 35 -1.71 -1.89 4.20
C LEU A 35 -0.80 -3.12 4.34
N GLY A 36 -1.09 -3.98 5.32
CA GLY A 36 -0.40 -5.24 5.53
C GLY A 36 -0.55 -6.18 4.34
N ASP A 37 -1.77 -6.34 3.82
CA ASP A 37 -2.06 -7.20 2.68
C ASP A 37 -1.37 -6.71 1.40
N VAL A 38 -1.42 -5.39 1.13
CA VAL A 38 -0.67 -4.79 0.01
C VAL A 38 0.83 -5.06 0.13
N LEU A 39 1.42 -4.82 1.31
CA LEU A 39 2.84 -5.05 1.54
C LEU A 39 3.20 -6.53 1.36
N PHE A 40 2.37 -7.44 1.89
CA PHE A 40 2.57 -8.88 1.77
C PHE A 40 2.59 -9.34 0.32
N ILE A 41 1.63 -8.87 -0.50
CA ILE A 41 1.60 -9.23 -1.92
C ILE A 41 2.80 -8.65 -2.68
N VAL A 42 3.26 -7.45 -2.34
CA VAL A 42 4.49 -6.89 -2.92
C VAL A 42 5.71 -7.76 -2.59
N ILE A 43 5.83 -8.25 -1.35
CA ILE A 43 6.90 -9.17 -0.94
C ILE A 43 6.82 -10.48 -1.74
N LEU A 44 5.63 -11.08 -1.86
CA LEU A 44 5.43 -12.30 -2.65
C LEU A 44 5.82 -12.10 -4.11
N LEU A 45 5.44 -10.96 -4.71
CA LEU A 45 5.77 -10.63 -6.08
C LEU A 45 7.28 -10.47 -6.27
N ALA A 46 7.95 -9.79 -5.35
CA ALA A 46 9.41 -9.63 -5.39
C ALA A 46 10.12 -10.99 -5.33
N ASN A 47 9.69 -11.87 -4.43
CA ASN A 47 10.21 -13.23 -4.33
C ASN A 47 10.01 -14.04 -5.62
N TYR A 48 8.81 -13.96 -6.21
CA TYR A 48 8.50 -14.67 -7.46
C TYR A 48 9.34 -14.17 -8.64
N LEU A 49 9.63 -12.87 -8.70
CA LEU A 49 10.42 -12.26 -9.76
C LEU A 49 11.94 -12.31 -9.51
N GLY A 50 12.39 -12.82 -8.36
CA GLY A 50 13.80 -12.83 -7.98
C GLY A 50 14.38 -11.43 -7.71
N ILE A 51 13.54 -10.49 -7.25
CA ILE A 51 13.93 -9.12 -6.96
C ILE A 51 14.37 -9.00 -5.49
N ASP A 52 15.57 -8.45 -5.27
CA ASP A 52 15.98 -7.98 -3.94
C ASP A 52 15.22 -6.69 -3.60
N LEU A 53 14.13 -6.85 -2.86
CA LEU A 53 13.24 -5.75 -2.46
C LEU A 53 13.95 -4.73 -1.55
N ALA A 54 14.93 -5.15 -0.74
CA ALA A 54 15.66 -4.25 0.14
C ALA A 54 16.57 -3.31 -0.65
N SER A 55 17.27 -3.84 -1.65
CA SER A 55 18.07 -3.04 -2.58
C SER A 55 17.19 -2.09 -3.41
N ALA A 56 16.04 -2.57 -3.91
CA ALA A 56 15.09 -1.76 -4.67
C ALA A 56 14.51 -0.59 -3.84
N LEU A 57 14.12 -0.84 -2.59
CA LEU A 57 13.63 0.18 -1.66
C LEU A 57 14.73 1.21 -1.35
N THR A 58 15.95 0.74 -1.04
CA THR A 58 17.10 1.62 -0.77
C THR A 58 17.38 2.56 -1.94
N GLY A 59 17.37 2.06 -3.18
CA GLY A 59 17.54 2.88 -4.37
C GLY A 59 16.44 3.91 -4.57
N THR A 60 15.22 3.59 -4.15
CA THR A 60 14.07 4.51 -4.22
C THR A 60 14.18 5.61 -3.18
N LEU A 61 14.48 5.28 -1.92
CA LEU A 61 14.64 6.27 -0.84
C LEU A 61 15.73 7.29 -1.15
N LYS A 62 16.89 6.84 -1.65
CA LYS A 62 17.98 7.75 -2.09
C LYS A 62 17.52 8.76 -3.14
N LYS A 63 16.65 8.37 -4.07
CA LYS A 63 16.09 9.30 -5.09
C LYS A 63 15.19 10.36 -4.46
N TYR A 64 14.42 10.01 -3.42
CA TYR A 64 13.54 10.96 -2.73
C TYR A 64 14.30 11.88 -1.77
N GLU A 65 15.35 11.38 -1.10
CA GLU A 65 16.26 12.19 -0.30
C GLU A 65 16.94 13.26 -1.16
N GLY A 66 17.45 12.88 -2.35
CA GLY A 66 18.04 13.84 -3.29
C GLY A 66 17.04 14.85 -3.88
N ARG A 67 15.74 14.54 -3.87
CA ARG A 67 14.67 15.45 -4.34
C ARG A 67 14.19 16.43 -3.28
N SER A 68 14.26 16.09 -1.99
CA SER A 68 13.86 16.99 -0.90
C SER A 68 14.88 18.10 -0.61
N GLN A 69 16.05 18.08 -1.25
CA GLN A 69 17.10 19.10 -1.09
C GLN A 69 17.01 20.25 -2.12
N THR A 70 15.90 20.38 -2.86
CA THR A 70 15.61 21.52 -3.75
C THR A 70 14.27 22.15 -3.40
#